data_AF-A0A966YN85-F1
#
_entry.id   AF-A0A966YN85-F1
#
_cell.length_a   1.000
_cell.length_b   1.000
_cell.length_c   1.000
_cell.angle_alpha   90.00
_cell.angle_beta   90.00
_cell.angle_gamma   90.00
#
_symmetry.space_group_name_H-M   'P 1'
#
loop_
_entity.id
_entity.type
_entity.pdbx_description
1 polymer ?
#
loop_
_entity_poly.entity_id
_entity_poly.type
_entity_poly.pdbx_seq_one_letter_code
_entity_poly.pdbx_strand_id
1 'polypeptide(L)' 'NLGQSKLHRVDADYVKEKSGFSIGGVSPIGWVSKATILIDEALNDYDVVWAAAGHPHSVFPTTYAELISCTGATPMVVGE' A
#
# COMPACT_ATOMS: atom_id res chain seq x y z
N ASN A 1 -4.74 10.97 -11.61
CA ASN A 1 -5.41 10.17 -12.66
C ASN A 1 -4.38 9.22 -13.26
N LEU A 2 -4.60 7.90 -13.17
CA LEU A 2 -3.67 6.85 -13.63
C LEU A 2 -3.66 6.61 -15.15
N GLY A 3 -4.49 7.33 -15.93
CA GLY A 3 -4.60 7.13 -17.37
C GLY A 3 -5.25 5.80 -17.77
N GLN A 4 -5.86 5.09 -16.82
CA GLN A 4 -6.57 3.83 -17.05
C GLN A 4 -8.08 4.08 -17.10
N SER A 5 -8.75 3.49 -18.08
CA SER A 5 -10.21 3.63 -18.24
C SER A 5 -11.00 2.83 -17.20
N LYS A 6 -10.41 1.78 -16.61
CA LYS A 6 -11.03 0.95 -15.58
C LYS A 6 -9.97 0.23 -14.74
N LEU A 7 -10.27 0.02 -13.47
CA LEU A 7 -9.53 -0.84 -12.56
C LEU A 7 -10.44 -1.94 -12.01
N HIS A 8 -9.85 -3.08 -11.66
CA HIS A 8 -10.55 -4.23 -11.09
C HIS A 8 -9.86 -4.67 -9.80
N ARG A 9 -10.64 -5.18 -8.85
CA ARG A 9 -10.07 -5.88 -7.69
C ARG A 9 -9.53 -7.23 -8.14
N VAL A 10 -8.33 -7.55 -7.67
CA VAL A 10 -7.65 -8.82 -7.92
C VAL A 10 -8.03 -9.85 -6.85
N ASP A 11 -7.82 -11.13 -7.16
CA ASP A 11 -8.06 -12.24 -6.22
C ASP A 11 -6.88 -12.49 -5.26
N ALA A 12 -7.07 -13.41 -4.31
CA ALA A 12 -6.09 -13.74 -3.28
C ALA A 12 -4.80 -14.34 -3.83
N ASP A 13 -4.90 -15.15 -4.88
CA ASP A 13 -3.75 -15.82 -5.47
C ASP A 13 -2.86 -14.78 -6.16
N TYR A 14 -3.46 -13.86 -6.91
CA TYR A 14 -2.74 -12.74 -7.52
C TYR A 14 -2.06 -11.85 -6.48
N VAL A 15 -2.75 -11.50 -5.39
CA VAL A 15 -2.16 -10.70 -4.30
C VAL A 15 -0.93 -11.40 -3.75
N LYS A 16 -1.03 -12.70 -3.46
CA LYS A 16 0.08 -13.47 -2.88
C LYS A 16 1.24 -13.65 -3.85
N GLU A 17 0.96 -13.89 -5.13
CA GLU A 17 1.97 -14.03 -6.17
C GLU A 17 2.77 -12.73 -6.36
N LYS A 18 2.09 -11.57 -6.40
CA LYS A 18 2.75 -10.28 -6.67
C LYS A 18 3.38 -9.65 -5.44
N SER A 19 2.69 -9.67 -4.31
CA SER A 19 3.19 -9.02 -3.09
C SER A 19 4.08 -9.95 -2.26
N GLY A 20 3.86 -11.26 -2.32
CA GLY A 20 4.45 -12.22 -1.39
C GLY A 20 3.69 -12.34 -0.05
N PHE A 21 2.64 -11.55 0.15
CA PHE A 21 1.84 -11.54 1.37
C PHE A 21 0.43 -12.09 1.14
N SER A 22 -0.14 -12.68 2.18
CA SER A 22 -1.55 -13.08 2.17
C SER A 22 -2.47 -11.88 2.38
N ILE A 23 -3.70 -11.93 1.82
CA ILE A 23 -4.76 -10.96 2.11
C ILE A 23 -4.94 -10.81 3.63
N GLY A 24 -5.16 -9.58 4.08
CA GLY A 24 -5.30 -9.22 5.50
C GLY A 24 -3.99 -8.84 6.17
N GLY A 25 -2.84 -9.10 5.54
CA GLY A 25 -1.53 -8.74 6.08
C GLY A 25 -0.57 -8.15 5.03
N VAL A 26 -1.09 -7.60 3.91
CA VAL A 26 -0.25 -7.10 2.81
C VAL A 26 0.50 -5.85 3.27
N SER A 27 1.81 -6.00 3.46
CA SER A 27 2.69 -4.87 3.82
C SER A 27 2.83 -3.90 2.65
N PRO A 28 2.92 -2.57 2.88
CA PRO A 28 3.21 -1.61 1.82
C PRO A 28 4.65 -1.71 1.30
N ILE A 29 5.54 -2.37 2.04
CA ILE A 29 6.97 -2.54 1.72
C ILE A 29 7.35 -4.03 1.62
N GLY A 30 8.44 -4.32 0.92
CA GLY A 30 9.01 -5.67 0.84
C GLY A 30 8.30 -6.60 -0.15
N TRP A 31 7.61 -6.06 -1.15
CA TRP A 31 6.98 -6.87 -2.19
C TRP A 31 8.01 -7.64 -3.01
N VAL A 32 7.67 -8.87 -3.39
CA VAL A 32 8.52 -9.71 -4.25
C VAL A 32 8.56 -9.24 -5.70
N SER A 33 7.62 -8.39 -6.10
CA SER A 33 7.57 -7.77 -7.42
C SER A 33 7.45 -6.25 -7.32
N LYS A 34 7.83 -5.55 -8.41
CA LYS A 34 7.65 -4.10 -8.51
C LYS A 34 6.18 -3.76 -8.74
N ALA A 35 5.70 -2.71 -8.10
CA ALA A 35 4.35 -2.18 -8.27
C ALA A 35 4.38 -0.67 -8.47
N THR A 36 3.37 -0.14 -9.16
CA THR A 36 3.02 1.29 -9.04
C THR A 36 2.27 1.45 -7.73
N ILE A 37 2.83 2.23 -6.81
CA ILE A 37 2.25 2.44 -5.49
C ILE A 37 1.71 3.87 -5.42
N LEU A 38 0.47 3.99 -4.97
CA LEU A 38 -0.18 5.25 -4.69
C LEU A 38 -0.38 5.35 -3.18
N ILE A 39 -0.24 6.56 -2.64
CA ILE A 39 -0.55 6.85 -1.25
C ILE A 39 -1.57 7.97 -1.19
N ASP A 40 -2.61 7.78 -0.40
CA ASP A 40 -3.64 8.79 -0.22
C ASP A 40 -3.10 10.00 0.54
N GLU A 41 -3.29 11.19 0.00
CA GLU A 41 -2.88 12.45 0.62
C GLU A 41 -3.54 12.67 1.98
N ALA A 42 -4.73 12.12 2.22
CA ALA A 42 -5.42 12.21 3.51
C ALA A 42 -4.63 11.56 4.68
N LEU A 43 -3.71 10.63 4.39
CA LEU A 43 -2.87 10.04 5.44
C LEU A 43 -1.87 11.04 6.03
N ASN A 44 -1.59 12.15 5.35
CA ASN A 44 -0.70 13.20 5.84
C ASN A 44 -1.31 14.03 6.99
N ASP A 45 -2.61 13.92 7.23
CA ASP A 45 -3.29 14.60 8.34
C ASP A 45 -3.02 13.94 9.71
N TYR A 46 -2.34 12.79 9.72
CA TYR A 46 -2.04 12.01 10.92
C TYR A 46 -0.54 11.98 11.20
N ASP A 47 -0.16 12.26 12.45
CA ASP A 47 1.23 12.15 12.91
C ASP A 47 1.77 10.70 12.80
N VAL A 48 0.88 9.72 12.98
CA VAL A 48 1.20 8.28 12.93
C VAL A 48 0.20 7.53 12.06
N VAL A 49 0.73 6.75 11.13
CA VAL A 49 0.01 5.78 10.30
C VAL A 49 0.41 4.37 10.72
N TRP A 50 -0.57 3.48 10.83
CA TRP A 50 -0.34 2.06 11.15
C TRP A 50 -0.46 1.20 9.90
N ALA A 51 0.66 0.67 9.43
CA ALA A 51 0.74 -0.17 8.24
C ALA A 51 0.84 -1.66 8.61
N ALA A 52 0.32 -2.54 7.75
CA ALA A 52 0.43 -3.98 7.94
C ALA A 52 1.90 -4.45 7.86
N ALA A 53 2.30 -5.35 8.74
CA ALA A 53 3.69 -5.83 8.86
C ALA A 53 3.93 -7.19 8.18
N GLY A 54 3.12 -7.58 7.20
CA GLY A 54 3.25 -8.86 6.51
C GLY A 54 2.45 -10.01 7.14
N HIS A 55 1.68 -9.76 8.21
CA HIS A 55 0.87 -10.75 8.91
C HIS A 55 -0.47 -10.15 9.37
N PRO A 56 -1.59 -10.90 9.36
CA PRO A 56 -2.92 -10.39 9.73
C PRO A 56 -3.06 -9.82 11.14
N HIS A 57 -2.12 -10.14 12.04
CA HIS A 57 -2.15 -9.71 13.44
C HIS A 57 -0.97 -8.80 13.81
N SER A 58 -0.24 -8.29 12.82
CA SER A 58 0.93 -7.45 13.06
C SER A 58 0.88 -6.19 12.21
N VAL A 59 1.04 -5.05 12.89
CA VAL A 59 1.15 -3.73 12.28
C VAL A 59 2.37 -3.01 12.84
N PHE A 60 2.89 -2.04 12.11
CA PHE A 60 3.97 -1.17 12.58
C PHE A 60 3.57 0.31 12.44
N PRO A 61 3.97 1.16 13.40
CA PRO A 61 3.77 2.60 13.29
C PRO A 61 4.81 3.19 12.35
N THR A 62 4.41 4.18 11.56
CA THR A 62 5.27 4.96 10.66
C THR A 62 4.61 6.30 10.37
N THR A 63 5.28 7.16 9.61
CA THR A 63 4.72 8.44 9.16
C THR A 63 4.39 8.38 7.66
N TYR A 64 3.53 9.31 7.20
CA TYR A 64 3.26 9.50 5.78
C TYR A 64 4.54 9.69 4.96
N ALA A 65 5.47 10.51 5.46
CA ALA A 65 6.73 10.82 4.78
C ALA A 65 7.66 9.58 4.68
N GLU A 66 7.74 8.78 5.74
CA GLU A 66 8.52 7.54 5.74
C GLU A 66 7.94 6.51 4.76
N LEU A 67 6.62 6.36 4.70
CA LEU A 67 5.98 5.48 3.73
C LEU A 67 6.34 5.87 2.30
N ILE A 68 6.29 7.15 1.95
CA ILE A 68 6.73 7.62 0.62
C ILE A 68 8.19 7.28 0.39
N SER A 69 9.07 7.58 1.35
CA SER A 69 10.50 7.33 1.22
C SER A 69 10.83 5.85 1.03
N CYS A 70 10.13 4.94 1.72
CA CYS A 70 10.41 3.50 1.67
C CYS A 70 9.75 2.81 0.47
N THR A 71 8.62 3.32 -0.02
CA THR A 71 7.85 2.66 -1.10
C THR A 71 8.07 3.30 -2.47
N GLY A 72 8.52 4.56 -2.52
CA GLY A 72 8.49 5.36 -3.74
C GLY A 72 7.07 5.68 -4.21
N ALA A 73 6.09 5.65 -3.31
CA ALA A 73 4.68 5.91 -3.65
C ALA A 73 4.47 7.33 -4.16
N THR A 74 3.54 7.46 -5.11
CA THR A 74 3.09 8.76 -5.62
C THR A 74 1.90 9.24 -4.79
N PRO A 75 1.97 10.43 -4.14
CA PRO A 75 0.83 11.08 -3.52
C PRO A 75 -0.30 11.32 -4.52
N MET A 76 -1.52 10.98 -4.14
CA MET A 76 -2.72 11.29 -4.92
C MET A 76 -3.95 11.20 -4.02
N VAL A 77 -4.98 12.00 -4.28
CA VAL A 77 -6.32 11.79 -3.69
C VAL A 77 -6.91 10.47 -4.23
N VAL A 78 -7.17 9.50 -3.35
CA VAL A 78 -7.68 8.16 -3.71
C VAL A 78 -9.11 7.96 -3.19
N GLY A 79 -10.08 8.40 -3.97
CA GLY A 79 -11.51 8.32 -3.61
C GLY A 79 -12.16 9.69 -3.61
N GLU A 80 -13.42 9.73 -3.13
CA GLU A 80 -14.12 10.95 -2.75
C GLU A 80 -14.23 11.02 -1.22
#